data_AF-A0A2A5AYG8-F1
#
_entry.id   AF-A0A2A5AYG8-F1
#
_cell.length_a   1.000
_cell.length_b   1.000
_cell.length_c   1.000
_cell.angle_alpha   90.00
_cell.angle_beta   90.00
_cell.angle_gamma   90.00
#
_symmetry.space_group_name_H-M   'P 1'
#
loop_
_entity.id
_entity.type
_entity.pdbx_description
1 polymer ?
#
loop_
_entity_poly.entity_id
_entity_poly.type
_entity_poly.pdbx_seq_one_letter_code
_entity_poly.pdbx_strand_id
1 'polypeptide(L)'
;MFVSQSVAMLAKLREFARELNAGYIESFAYEEQEKESVFANYIVSALCKYKELLPFLNSVYRHDLEDCLKTHAARYVKYCSDNNQSTVDVSKFESDVKKIVQLLEKPTKGTEKDKGKDASAQDLKLNLIRELTCTAVKNAQLLFAEQTQNPEAKASLQAFAIAFSFEHLDADDQNSLFSKLLLTKEIWCIDSPEEASKNGIKYNFYHNASALLKLGKKTSADETLMAVIKYLVCESQVLPHLSDEQLISLYDRLKNHEWSSDESFLLLSELHKESRFRYSYNRLSDSGYDLLNRFQGYDAMAHQIENLEFSIVETYLITRRVFFSKLLKLLIKHADNIRGFNLNKNEDLLSVLKKMDIWVRDKPEKEKQNYLVMLSGFNKKLKDSGGVRVQKRYTTLDKFTVRALHERYKTLFANIGHLLEHDELGMEFLNKIFLQKLTKEFYLPNLANSVKKLRQMDEYQKEVKAQLLELNLIDIFQSKGVINEIHSLNFSKVAMNSSIKLPSDYIGLLTQQIVAMCTPSQLEALYSPLATQDNLSNAQLYLKSEIKQEIHRGVSIKKMIYSIIRGKKKEYDHLKNLKERMLA
;
A
#
# COMPACT_ATOMS: atom_id res chain seq x y z
N MET A 1 -45.97 14.56 4.85
CA MET A 1 -45.57 15.24 6.11
C MET A 1 -44.50 14.47 6.90
N PHE A 2 -44.47 13.13 6.90
CA PHE A 2 -43.48 12.35 7.66
C PHE A 2 -42.12 12.12 6.96
N VAL A 3 -42.08 11.98 5.63
CA VAL A 3 -40.80 11.90 4.86
C VAL A 3 -39.96 13.18 5.01
N SER A 4 -40.60 14.35 5.10
CA SER A 4 -39.94 15.62 5.39
C SER A 4 -39.39 15.71 6.81
N GLN A 5 -40.00 15.00 7.78
CA GLN A 5 -39.49 14.94 9.15
C GLN A 5 -38.25 14.05 9.25
N SER A 6 -38.22 12.88 8.59
CA SER A 6 -37.04 12.01 8.61
C SER A 6 -35.80 12.64 7.96
N VAL A 7 -35.99 13.36 6.84
CA VAL A 7 -34.88 14.07 6.16
C VAL A 7 -34.37 15.22 7.02
N ALA A 8 -35.27 16.00 7.63
CA ALA A 8 -34.89 17.10 8.52
C ALA A 8 -34.17 16.61 9.79
N MET A 9 -34.57 15.47 10.35
CA MET A 9 -33.90 14.89 11.53
C MET A 9 -32.52 14.33 11.21
N LEU A 10 -32.36 13.68 10.06
CA LEU A 10 -31.04 13.22 9.60
C LEU A 10 -30.10 14.40 9.36
N ALA A 11 -30.59 15.50 8.77
CA ALA A 11 -29.81 16.74 8.62
C ALA A 11 -29.37 17.31 9.98
N LYS A 12 -30.27 17.37 10.97
CA LYS A 12 -29.94 17.80 12.34
C LYS A 12 -28.91 16.90 13.02
N LEU A 13 -29.01 15.58 12.82
CA LEU A 13 -28.05 14.63 13.36
C LEU A 13 -26.65 14.80 12.73
N ARG A 14 -26.59 15.08 11.42
CA ARG A 14 -25.35 15.42 10.70
C ARG A 14 -24.71 16.68 11.28
N GLU A 15 -25.50 17.75 11.44
CA GLU A 15 -25.01 19.01 12.00
C GLU A 15 -24.54 18.86 13.45
N PHE A 16 -25.28 18.10 14.27
CA PHE A 16 -24.90 17.75 15.63
C PHE A 16 -23.54 17.04 15.68
N ALA A 17 -23.34 15.99 14.88
CA ALA A 17 -22.08 15.26 14.85
C ALA A 17 -20.91 16.13 14.34
N ARG A 18 -21.15 16.94 13.29
CA ARG A 18 -20.13 17.85 12.75
C ARG A 18 -19.70 18.90 13.77
N GLU A 19 -20.65 19.51 14.49
CA GLU A 19 -20.34 20.52 15.51
C GLU A 19 -19.64 19.93 16.72
N LEU A 20 -20.06 18.76 17.19
CA LEU A 20 -19.35 18.07 18.26
C LEU A 20 -17.91 17.73 17.86
N ASN A 21 -17.71 17.22 16.65
CA ASN A 21 -16.37 16.90 16.16
C ASN A 21 -15.51 18.17 16.00
N ALA A 22 -16.06 19.25 15.46
CA ALA A 22 -15.37 20.53 15.36
C ALA A 22 -14.96 21.05 16.74
N GLY A 23 -15.88 21.02 17.71
CA GLY A 23 -15.58 21.39 19.11
C GLY A 23 -14.51 20.49 19.74
N TYR A 24 -14.49 19.20 19.41
CA TYR A 24 -13.43 18.29 19.85
C TYR A 24 -12.07 18.67 19.27
N ILE A 25 -11.99 18.95 17.96
CA ILE A 25 -10.74 19.36 17.31
C ILE A 25 -10.27 20.72 17.85
N GLU A 26 -11.17 21.68 18.00
CA GLU A 26 -10.86 23.01 18.56
C GLU A 26 -10.36 22.93 20.01
N SER A 27 -10.81 21.94 20.79
CA SER A 27 -10.37 21.75 22.16
C SER A 27 -8.86 21.46 22.29
N PHE A 28 -8.19 20.99 21.23
CA PHE A 28 -6.73 20.78 21.23
C PHE A 28 -5.91 22.07 21.23
N ALA A 29 -6.54 23.24 21.06
CA ALA A 29 -5.88 24.52 21.24
C ALA A 29 -5.60 24.86 22.73
N TYR A 30 -6.14 24.08 23.66
CA TYR A 30 -6.08 24.32 25.10
C TYR A 30 -5.27 23.23 25.83
N GLU A 31 -4.76 23.56 27.02
CA GLU A 31 -4.09 22.60 27.90
C GLU A 31 -5.06 21.51 28.40
N GLU A 32 -4.56 20.36 28.83
CA GLU A 32 -5.36 19.15 29.08
C GLU A 32 -6.57 19.36 30.00
N GLN A 33 -6.42 20.10 31.10
CA GLN A 33 -7.53 20.38 32.04
C GLN A 33 -8.56 21.36 31.47
N GLU A 34 -8.12 22.35 30.70
CA GLU A 34 -9.01 23.32 30.05
C GLU A 34 -9.73 22.70 28.85
N LYS A 35 -9.01 21.88 28.08
CA LYS A 35 -9.53 21.08 26.97
C LYS A 35 -10.76 20.28 27.39
N GLU A 36 -10.71 19.62 28.55
CA GLU A 36 -11.83 18.83 29.04
C GLU A 36 -13.09 19.67 29.29
N SER A 37 -12.93 20.82 29.93
CA SER A 37 -14.01 21.74 30.27
C SER A 37 -14.58 22.45 29.04
N VAL A 38 -13.71 22.86 28.11
CA VAL A 38 -14.09 23.45 26.82
C VAL A 38 -14.88 22.45 25.99
N PHE A 39 -14.41 21.20 25.85
CA PHE A 39 -15.14 20.21 25.08
C PHE A 39 -16.45 19.79 25.75
N ALA A 40 -16.51 19.71 27.09
CA ALA A 40 -17.75 19.50 27.82
C ALA A 40 -18.79 20.61 27.55
N ASN A 41 -18.34 21.87 27.46
CA ASN A 41 -19.19 22.99 27.07
C ASN A 41 -19.70 22.88 25.62
N TYR A 42 -18.86 22.42 24.68
CA TYR A 42 -19.30 22.12 23.31
C TYR A 42 -20.37 21.02 23.29
N ILE A 43 -20.22 19.96 24.10
CA ILE A 43 -21.21 18.88 24.20
C ILE A 43 -22.57 19.43 24.67
N VAL A 44 -22.59 20.18 25.78
CA VAL A 44 -23.82 20.76 26.32
C VAL A 44 -24.45 21.76 25.34
N SER A 45 -23.64 22.62 24.72
CA SER A 45 -24.11 23.59 23.73
C SER A 45 -24.75 22.90 22.52
N ALA A 46 -24.12 21.84 22.01
CA ALA A 46 -24.65 21.06 20.88
C ALA A 46 -25.96 20.33 21.28
N LEU A 47 -26.02 19.69 22.44
CA LEU A 47 -27.24 19.04 22.93
C LEU A 47 -28.40 20.03 23.12
N CYS A 48 -28.11 21.25 23.59
CA CYS A 48 -29.10 22.30 23.75
C CYS A 48 -29.60 22.83 22.38
N LYS A 49 -28.68 23.08 21.45
CA LYS A 49 -28.99 23.54 20.09
C LYS A 49 -29.80 22.52 19.30
N TYR A 50 -29.43 21.24 19.39
CA TYR A 50 -30.07 20.13 18.67
C TYR A 50 -31.02 19.31 19.55
N LYS A 51 -31.64 19.95 20.56
CA LYS A 51 -32.56 19.32 21.54
C LYS A 51 -33.73 18.54 20.93
N GLU A 52 -34.07 18.79 19.67
CA GLU A 52 -35.09 18.06 18.92
C GLU A 52 -34.73 16.60 18.62
N LEU A 53 -33.45 16.22 18.79
CA LEU A 53 -32.99 14.83 18.70
C LEU A 53 -33.31 14.04 19.98
N LEU A 54 -33.38 14.69 21.14
CA LEU A 54 -33.58 14.02 22.45
C LEU A 54 -34.90 13.21 22.56
N PRO A 55 -36.02 13.63 21.95
CA PRO A 55 -37.23 12.81 21.85
C PRO A 55 -37.06 11.45 21.15
N PHE A 56 -36.03 11.27 20.32
CA PHE A 56 -35.77 10.02 19.60
C PHE A 56 -34.97 9.00 20.41
N LEU A 57 -34.42 9.41 21.56
CA LEU A 57 -33.74 8.52 22.49
C LEU A 57 -34.75 7.57 23.16
N ASN A 58 -34.35 6.30 23.33
CA ASN A 58 -35.12 5.36 24.15
C ASN A 58 -35.01 5.72 25.65
N SER A 59 -35.85 5.08 26.48
CA SER A 59 -35.91 5.35 27.92
C SER A 59 -34.56 5.17 28.62
N VAL A 60 -33.78 4.16 28.22
CA VAL A 60 -32.45 3.87 28.79
C VAL A 60 -31.48 5.01 28.50
N TYR A 61 -31.26 5.37 27.23
CA TYR A 61 -30.33 6.44 26.86
C TYR A 61 -30.75 7.82 27.39
N ARG A 62 -32.05 8.06 27.56
CA ARG A 62 -32.53 9.30 28.21
C ARG A 62 -32.13 9.34 29.68
N HIS A 63 -32.36 8.26 30.41
CA HIS A 63 -32.01 8.17 31.82
C HIS A 63 -30.49 8.26 32.02
N ASP A 64 -29.73 7.54 31.20
CA ASP A 64 -28.26 7.55 31.25
C ASP A 64 -27.68 8.94 30.98
N LEU A 65 -28.22 9.67 29.98
CA LEU A 65 -27.80 11.04 29.69
C LEU A 65 -28.18 12.01 30.84
N GLU A 66 -29.38 11.85 31.40
CA GLU A 66 -29.84 12.66 32.53
C GLU A 66 -28.95 12.49 33.75
N ASP A 67 -28.68 11.24 34.13
CA ASP A 67 -27.82 10.89 35.26
C ASP A 67 -26.38 11.37 35.05
N CYS A 68 -25.85 11.20 33.83
CA CYS A 68 -24.53 11.67 33.46
C CYS A 68 -24.40 13.19 33.62
N LEU A 69 -25.38 13.96 33.14
CA LEU A 69 -25.39 15.42 33.28
C LEU A 69 -25.49 15.85 34.75
N LYS A 70 -26.35 15.19 35.54
CA LYS A 70 -26.50 15.49 36.98
C LYS A 70 -25.23 15.19 37.77
N THR A 71 -24.55 14.09 37.43
CA THR A 71 -23.36 13.61 38.16
C THR A 71 -22.09 14.37 37.78
N HIS A 72 -21.87 14.64 36.49
CA HIS A 72 -20.58 15.16 36.02
C HIS A 72 -20.54 16.68 35.78
N ALA A 73 -21.68 17.38 35.61
CA ALA A 73 -21.66 18.81 35.30
C ALA A 73 -20.97 19.66 36.37
N ALA A 74 -21.16 19.34 37.65
CA ALA A 74 -20.56 20.07 38.77
C ALA A 74 -19.02 20.03 38.74
N ARG A 75 -18.43 18.95 38.20
CA ARG A 75 -16.97 18.84 38.03
C ARG A 75 -16.44 19.93 37.09
N TYR A 76 -17.10 20.13 35.96
CA TYR A 76 -16.68 21.12 34.95
C TYR A 76 -16.90 22.56 35.42
N VAL A 77 -17.98 22.83 36.15
CA VAL A 77 -18.21 24.14 36.79
C VAL A 77 -17.09 24.47 37.77
N LYS A 78 -16.69 23.48 38.59
CA LYS A 78 -15.57 23.63 39.53
C LYS A 78 -14.26 23.91 38.79
N TYR A 79 -13.95 23.17 37.72
CA TYR A 79 -12.73 23.39 36.93
C TYR A 79 -12.66 24.79 36.32
N CYS A 80 -13.76 25.30 35.77
CA CYS A 80 -13.80 26.67 35.25
C CYS A 80 -13.60 27.73 36.35
N SER A 81 -14.12 27.46 37.56
CA SER A 81 -14.05 28.39 38.70
C SER A 81 -12.67 28.42 39.36
N ASP A 82 -12.01 27.26 39.52
CA ASP A 82 -10.72 27.13 40.21
C ASP A 82 -9.56 27.73 39.39
N ASN A 83 -9.71 27.83 38.06
CA ASN A 83 -8.62 28.23 37.15
C ASN A 83 -8.73 29.67 36.59
N ASN A 84 -9.66 30.52 37.08
CA ASN A 84 -9.90 31.88 36.55
C ASN A 84 -10.04 31.92 35.00
N GLN A 85 -10.62 30.87 34.41
CA GLN A 85 -10.67 30.69 32.95
C GLN A 85 -11.79 31.53 32.32
N SER A 86 -11.43 32.37 31.33
CA SER A 86 -12.36 33.28 30.64
C SER A 86 -13.09 32.69 29.42
N THR A 87 -12.81 31.42 29.10
CA THR A 87 -13.18 30.78 27.83
C THR A 87 -14.56 30.12 27.84
N VAL A 88 -15.08 29.75 29.03
CA VAL A 88 -16.41 29.12 29.18
C VAL A 88 -17.32 30.01 30.03
N ASP A 89 -18.49 30.38 29.47
CA ASP A 89 -19.55 31.03 30.22
C ASP A 89 -20.26 30.01 31.14
N VAL A 90 -19.80 29.93 32.38
CA VAL A 90 -20.30 29.01 33.41
C VAL A 90 -21.81 29.17 33.62
N SER A 91 -22.30 30.42 33.63
CA SER A 91 -23.72 30.71 33.85
C SER A 91 -24.61 30.15 32.73
N LYS A 92 -24.13 30.26 31.49
CA LYS A 92 -24.79 29.68 30.33
C LYS A 92 -24.71 28.15 30.33
N PHE A 93 -23.55 27.59 30.67
CA PHE A 93 -23.37 26.14 30.77
C PHE A 93 -24.36 25.51 31.77
N GLU A 94 -24.44 26.05 32.99
CA GLU A 94 -25.39 25.57 34.02
C GLU A 94 -26.85 25.71 33.56
N SER A 95 -27.18 26.84 32.93
CA SER A 95 -28.51 27.09 32.36
C SER A 95 -28.89 26.06 31.29
N ASP A 96 -27.95 25.72 30.40
CA ASP A 96 -28.19 24.76 29.32
C ASP A 96 -28.26 23.32 29.83
N VAL A 97 -27.42 22.93 30.81
CA VAL A 97 -27.55 21.64 31.51
C VAL A 97 -28.94 21.50 32.12
N LYS A 98 -29.40 22.52 32.86
CA LYS A 98 -30.73 22.51 33.51
C LYS A 98 -31.85 22.37 32.48
N LYS A 99 -31.77 23.07 31.34
CA LYS A 99 -32.76 22.95 30.25
C LYS A 99 -32.80 21.53 29.67
N ILE A 100 -31.64 20.91 29.43
CA ILE A 100 -31.57 19.56 28.87
C ILE A 100 -32.18 18.54 29.86
N VAL A 101 -31.80 18.61 31.14
CA VAL A 101 -32.36 17.73 32.19
C VAL A 101 -33.89 17.86 32.27
N GLN A 102 -34.43 19.08 32.28
CA GLN A 102 -35.88 19.31 32.28
C GLN A 102 -36.60 18.76 31.03
N LEU A 103 -35.89 18.64 29.90
CA LEU A 103 -36.44 18.03 28.67
C LEU A 103 -36.41 16.51 28.74
N LEU A 104 -35.40 15.92 29.37
CA LEU A 104 -35.26 14.48 29.54
C LEU A 104 -36.29 13.92 30.52
N GLU A 105 -36.54 14.63 31.64
CA GLU A 105 -37.52 14.29 32.68
C GLU A 105 -38.97 14.27 32.20
N LYS A 106 -39.29 14.97 31.09
CA LYS A 106 -40.64 14.97 30.53
C LYS A 106 -40.96 13.62 29.89
N PRO A 107 -42.06 12.95 30.28
CA PRO A 107 -42.47 11.70 29.64
C PRO A 107 -42.78 11.95 28.17
N THR A 108 -42.15 11.15 27.30
CA THR A 108 -42.39 11.20 25.86
C THR A 108 -43.82 10.72 25.60
N LYS A 109 -44.69 11.61 25.09
CA LYS A 109 -46.05 11.24 24.67
C LYS A 109 -45.96 10.33 23.43
N GLY A 110 -45.93 9.03 23.67
CA GLY A 110 -46.32 7.96 22.74
C GLY A 110 -45.35 7.61 21.61
N THR A 111 -44.59 6.52 21.79
CA THR A 111 -44.38 5.51 20.74
C THR A 111 -44.10 4.12 21.38
N GLU A 112 -44.86 3.76 22.42
CA GLU A 112 -44.99 2.35 22.82
C GLU A 112 -46.27 1.79 22.18
N LYS A 113 -46.15 1.41 20.91
CA LYS A 113 -47.00 0.38 20.31
C LYS A 113 -46.11 -0.52 19.47
N ASP A 114 -45.41 -1.41 20.14
CA ASP A 114 -45.09 -2.70 19.55
C ASP A 114 -46.40 -3.47 19.36
N LYS A 115 -46.72 -3.77 18.09
CA LYS A 115 -47.34 -5.04 17.72
C LYS A 115 -47.25 -5.21 16.20
N GLY A 116 -46.53 -6.26 15.83
CA GLY A 116 -46.10 -6.54 14.47
C GLY A 116 -47.21 -6.62 13.43
N LYS A 117 -46.84 -6.18 12.23
CA LYS A 117 -47.20 -6.69 10.91
C LYS A 117 -46.55 -5.75 9.90
N ASP A 118 -45.67 -6.30 9.05
CA ASP A 118 -45.00 -5.66 7.91
C ASP A 118 -44.55 -4.21 8.15
N ALA A 119 -43.37 -4.06 8.74
CA ALA A 119 -42.74 -2.75 8.90
C ALA A 119 -42.65 -2.08 7.52
N SER A 120 -43.35 -0.96 7.37
CA SER A 120 -43.29 -0.20 6.13
C SER A 120 -41.85 0.28 5.91
N ALA A 121 -41.45 0.54 4.66
CA ALA A 121 -40.14 1.15 4.36
C ALA A 121 -39.91 2.48 5.10
N GLN A 122 -40.97 3.11 5.63
CA GLN A 122 -40.93 4.33 6.42
C GLN A 122 -40.59 4.07 7.90
N ASP A 123 -41.10 2.98 8.49
CA ASP A 123 -40.78 2.58 9.87
C ASP A 123 -39.30 2.18 10.00
N LEU A 124 -38.75 1.53 8.98
CA LEU A 124 -37.34 1.16 8.91
C LEU A 124 -36.42 2.40 8.94
N LYS A 125 -36.75 3.47 8.17
CA LYS A 125 -35.96 4.71 8.17
C LYS A 125 -36.03 5.45 9.51
N LEU A 126 -37.19 5.45 10.17
CA LEU A 126 -37.34 6.09 11.47
C LEU A 126 -36.56 5.35 12.56
N ASN A 127 -36.56 4.01 12.52
CA ASN A 127 -35.78 3.18 13.43
C ASN A 127 -34.28 3.40 13.25
N LEU A 128 -33.79 3.48 12.00
CA LEU A 128 -32.40 3.81 11.73
C LEU A 128 -32.01 5.18 12.31
N ILE A 129 -32.82 6.23 12.13
CA ILE A 129 -32.55 7.55 12.72
C ILE A 129 -32.51 7.47 14.26
N ARG A 130 -33.38 6.68 14.90
CA ARG A 130 -33.35 6.46 16.35
C ARG A 130 -32.06 5.79 16.78
N GLU A 131 -31.64 4.72 16.11
CA GLU A 131 -30.40 4.00 16.42
C GLU A 131 -29.17 4.91 16.27
N LEU A 132 -29.11 5.68 15.19
CA LEU A 132 -28.02 6.63 14.94
C LEU A 132 -28.01 7.76 15.98
N THR A 133 -29.19 8.27 16.37
CA THR A 133 -29.31 9.29 17.42
C THR A 133 -28.85 8.76 18.76
N CYS A 134 -29.31 7.56 19.16
CA CYS A 134 -28.87 6.88 20.37
C CYS A 134 -27.35 6.68 20.38
N THR A 135 -26.77 6.28 19.25
CA THR A 135 -25.32 6.07 19.12
C THR A 135 -24.54 7.38 19.29
N ALA A 136 -24.93 8.43 18.58
CA ALA A 136 -24.26 9.72 18.64
C ALA A 136 -24.35 10.34 20.05
N VAL A 137 -25.53 10.28 20.68
CA VAL A 137 -25.75 10.83 22.02
C VAL A 137 -25.06 9.99 23.10
N LYS A 138 -25.07 8.65 23.01
CA LYS A 138 -24.33 7.78 23.92
C LYS A 138 -22.83 8.11 23.89
N ASN A 139 -22.25 8.30 22.70
CA ASN A 139 -20.83 8.65 22.59
C ASN A 139 -20.55 10.04 23.17
N ALA A 140 -21.44 11.02 22.93
CA ALA A 140 -21.32 12.34 23.56
C ALA A 140 -21.41 12.25 25.10
N GLN A 141 -22.31 11.41 25.63
CA GLN A 141 -22.44 11.15 27.06
C GLN A 141 -21.17 10.52 27.64
N LEU A 142 -20.63 9.46 27.01
CA LEU A 142 -19.39 8.81 27.45
C LEU A 142 -18.21 9.80 27.46
N LEU A 143 -18.11 10.64 26.43
CA LEU A 143 -17.09 11.70 26.36
C LEU A 143 -17.34 12.81 27.39
N PHE A 144 -18.58 13.06 27.79
CA PHE A 144 -18.89 13.98 28.87
C PHE A 144 -18.52 13.42 30.25
N ALA A 145 -18.67 12.12 30.48
CA ALA A 145 -18.29 11.48 31.75
C ALA A 145 -16.76 11.30 31.87
N GLU A 146 -16.14 10.74 30.83
CA GLU A 146 -14.81 10.14 30.88
C GLU A 146 -14.05 10.38 29.56
N GLN A 147 -13.81 11.67 29.31
CA GLN A 147 -13.31 12.16 28.02
C GLN A 147 -11.95 11.58 27.63
N THR A 148 -11.02 11.44 28.56
CA THR A 148 -9.68 10.87 28.30
C THR A 148 -9.68 9.34 28.24
N GLN A 149 -10.60 8.67 28.95
CA GLN A 149 -10.61 7.21 29.16
C GLN A 149 -11.41 6.42 28.12
N ASN A 150 -12.11 7.09 27.20
CA ASN A 150 -12.95 6.42 26.18
C ASN A 150 -12.46 6.64 24.74
N PRO A 151 -11.35 6.02 24.31
CA PRO A 151 -10.81 6.17 22.96
C PRO A 151 -11.76 5.67 21.86
N GLU A 152 -12.64 4.70 22.18
CA GLU A 152 -13.64 4.19 21.25
C GLU A 152 -14.78 5.19 21.00
N ALA A 153 -15.23 5.89 22.06
CA ALA A 153 -16.25 6.93 21.92
C ALA A 153 -15.72 8.13 21.10
N LYS A 154 -14.42 8.47 21.27
CA LYS A 154 -13.74 9.48 20.44
C LYS A 154 -13.74 9.09 18.96
N ALA A 155 -13.23 7.89 18.66
CA ALA A 155 -13.20 7.39 17.29
C ALA A 155 -14.62 7.32 16.69
N SER A 156 -15.60 6.89 17.46
CA SER A 156 -17.00 6.82 17.01
C SER A 156 -17.60 8.18 16.69
N LEU A 157 -17.37 9.20 17.53
CA LEU A 157 -17.84 10.56 17.25
C LEU A 157 -17.26 11.08 15.93
N GLN A 158 -15.95 10.93 15.76
CA GLN A 158 -15.23 11.43 14.60
C GLN A 158 -15.58 10.66 13.31
N ALA A 159 -15.67 9.32 13.37
CA ALA A 159 -16.10 8.48 12.26
C ALA A 159 -17.52 8.81 11.81
N PHE A 160 -18.41 9.07 12.76
CA PHE A 160 -19.78 9.46 12.46
C PHE A 160 -19.81 10.80 11.71
N ALA A 161 -19.03 11.80 12.16
CA ALA A 161 -18.94 13.08 11.47
C ALA A 161 -18.44 12.94 10.02
N ILE A 162 -17.46 12.06 9.76
CA ILE A 162 -16.96 11.80 8.40
C ILE A 162 -18.02 11.07 7.57
N ALA A 163 -18.50 9.91 8.02
CA ALA A 163 -19.38 9.05 7.23
C ALA A 163 -20.65 9.77 6.79
N PHE A 164 -21.24 10.56 7.70
CA PHE A 164 -22.48 11.27 7.45
C PHE A 164 -22.30 12.64 6.77
N SER A 165 -21.05 13.07 6.48
CA SER A 165 -20.77 14.24 5.65
C SER A 165 -20.95 13.99 4.15
N PHE A 166 -20.92 12.72 3.73
CA PHE A 166 -21.13 12.33 2.33
C PHE A 166 -22.62 12.18 2.03
N GLU A 167 -23.26 13.31 1.71
CA GLU A 167 -24.72 13.38 1.51
C GLU A 167 -25.25 12.56 0.34
N HIS A 168 -24.38 12.21 -0.62
CA HIS A 168 -24.72 11.40 -1.78
C HIS A 168 -24.86 9.91 -1.45
N LEU A 169 -24.29 9.45 -0.32
CA LEU A 169 -24.49 8.09 0.18
C LEU A 169 -25.87 7.97 0.82
N ASP A 170 -26.52 6.83 0.60
CA ASP A 170 -27.72 6.49 1.34
C ASP A 170 -27.38 6.12 2.79
N ALA A 171 -28.41 5.88 3.61
CA ALA A 171 -28.22 5.69 5.04
C ALA A 171 -27.55 4.34 5.38
N ASP A 172 -27.73 3.32 4.54
CA ASP A 172 -27.12 2.01 4.73
C ASP A 172 -25.63 2.08 4.36
N ASP A 173 -25.29 2.76 3.27
CA ASP A 173 -23.90 3.06 2.88
C ASP A 173 -23.20 3.95 3.90
N GLN A 174 -23.87 4.97 4.45
CA GLN A 174 -23.32 5.80 5.54
C GLN A 174 -22.99 4.97 6.78
N ASN A 175 -23.87 4.05 7.17
CA ASN A 175 -23.64 3.16 8.32
C ASN A 175 -22.53 2.12 8.05
N SER A 176 -22.46 1.59 6.82
CA SER A 176 -21.37 0.72 6.39
C SER A 176 -20.03 1.46 6.41
N LEU A 177 -19.98 2.68 5.89
CA LEU A 177 -18.80 3.53 5.89
C LEU A 177 -18.36 3.88 7.32
N PHE A 178 -19.30 4.23 8.21
CA PHE A 178 -19.03 4.46 9.63
C PHE A 178 -18.30 3.26 10.25
N SER A 179 -18.84 2.05 10.09
CA SER A 179 -18.25 0.82 10.62
C SER A 179 -16.85 0.56 10.04
N LYS A 180 -16.67 0.82 8.75
CA LYS A 180 -15.39 0.65 8.04
C LYS A 180 -14.33 1.67 8.45
N LEU A 181 -14.72 2.93 8.66
CA LEU A 181 -13.82 3.96 9.17
C LEU A 181 -13.28 3.56 10.55
N LEU A 182 -14.13 3.05 11.44
CA LEU A 182 -13.69 2.60 12.77
C LEU A 182 -12.58 1.53 12.72
N LEU A 183 -12.60 0.65 11.71
CA LEU A 183 -11.55 -0.35 11.52
C LEU A 183 -10.18 0.28 11.22
N THR A 184 -10.17 1.40 10.50
CA THR A 184 -8.97 2.09 10.04
C THR A 184 -8.68 3.38 10.81
N LYS A 185 -9.15 3.51 12.07
CA LYS A 185 -9.14 4.79 12.78
C LYS A 185 -7.79 5.52 12.84
N GLU A 186 -6.65 4.82 12.85
CA GLU A 186 -5.33 5.46 12.99
C GLU A 186 -5.01 6.40 11.83
N ILE A 187 -5.53 6.15 10.61
CA ILE A 187 -5.19 6.96 9.45
C ILE A 187 -5.95 8.29 9.40
N TRP A 188 -7.07 8.42 10.12
CA TRP A 188 -7.96 9.58 10.02
C TRP A 188 -8.32 10.21 11.38
N CYS A 189 -8.32 9.46 12.48
CA CYS A 189 -8.73 9.94 13.80
C CYS A 189 -7.68 10.92 14.36
N ILE A 190 -8.12 12.11 14.80
CA ILE A 190 -7.27 13.08 15.49
C ILE A 190 -7.21 12.71 16.97
N ASP A 191 -6.02 12.41 17.48
CA ASP A 191 -5.78 12.07 18.90
C ASP A 191 -4.75 12.97 19.59
N SER A 192 -4.04 13.82 18.84
CA SER A 192 -2.99 14.71 19.36
C SER A 192 -3.14 16.17 18.89
N PRO A 193 -2.55 17.14 19.63
CA PRO A 193 -2.51 18.54 19.20
C PRO A 193 -1.82 18.75 17.85
N GLU A 194 -0.81 17.93 17.55
CA GLU A 194 -0.06 17.98 16.30
C GLU A 194 -0.96 17.65 15.10
N GLU A 195 -1.79 16.61 15.24
CA GLU A 195 -2.76 16.19 14.24
C GLU A 195 -3.92 17.17 14.07
N ALA A 196 -4.31 17.86 15.14
CA ALA A 196 -5.34 18.91 15.16
C ALA A 196 -4.86 20.26 14.60
N SER A 197 -3.56 20.40 14.31
CA SER A 197 -3.02 21.65 13.76
C SER A 197 -3.53 21.91 12.34
N LYS A 198 -3.67 23.18 11.94
CA LYS A 198 -4.14 23.56 10.59
C LYS A 198 -3.30 23.00 9.43
N ASN A 199 -2.05 22.66 9.71
CA ASN A 199 -1.15 22.07 8.73
C ASN A 199 -1.16 20.52 8.79
N GLY A 200 -1.86 19.93 9.75
CA GLY A 200 -1.97 18.49 9.92
C GLY A 200 -2.76 17.83 8.80
N ILE A 201 -2.31 16.64 8.37
CA ILE A 201 -2.97 15.86 7.32
C ILE A 201 -4.41 15.52 7.70
N LYS A 202 -4.61 15.02 8.93
CA LYS A 202 -5.91 14.62 9.46
C LYS A 202 -6.86 15.81 9.59
N TYR A 203 -6.38 16.94 10.14
CA TYR A 203 -7.16 18.19 10.19
C TYR A 203 -7.65 18.62 8.81
N ASN A 204 -6.75 18.68 7.82
CA ASN A 204 -7.11 19.07 6.46
C ASN A 204 -8.13 18.12 5.83
N PHE A 205 -8.01 16.82 6.08
CA PHE A 205 -9.00 15.84 5.65
C PHE A 205 -10.38 16.12 6.26
N TYR A 206 -10.50 16.32 7.58
CA TYR A 206 -11.79 16.59 8.22
C TYR A 206 -12.49 17.82 7.66
N HIS A 207 -11.74 18.90 7.43
CA HIS A 207 -12.32 20.16 6.99
C HIS A 207 -12.71 20.16 5.51
N ASN A 208 -12.08 19.32 4.67
CA ASN A 208 -12.25 19.37 3.21
C ASN A 208 -12.50 18.00 2.55
N ALA A 209 -12.88 16.95 3.28
CA ALA A 209 -12.98 15.57 2.77
C ALA A 209 -13.75 15.46 1.44
N SER A 210 -14.95 16.06 1.35
CA SER A 210 -15.76 16.00 0.12
C SER A 210 -15.07 16.64 -1.09
N ALA A 211 -14.33 17.74 -0.89
CA ALA A 211 -13.61 18.41 -1.97
C ALA A 211 -12.33 17.65 -2.37
N LEU A 212 -11.65 17.04 -1.40
CA LEU A 212 -10.39 16.32 -1.60
C LEU A 212 -10.60 14.99 -2.34
N LEU A 213 -11.67 14.26 -2.00
CA LEU A 213 -11.91 12.92 -2.55
C LEU A 213 -12.54 12.90 -3.96
N LYS A 214 -13.06 14.03 -4.44
CA LYS A 214 -13.67 14.19 -5.78
C LYS A 214 -14.65 13.06 -6.17
N LEU A 215 -15.48 12.63 -5.22
CA LEU A 215 -16.40 11.50 -5.40
C LEU A 215 -17.56 11.85 -6.37
N GLY A 216 -17.98 10.87 -7.16
CA GLY A 216 -19.14 10.97 -8.05
C GLY A 216 -20.47 10.89 -7.29
N LYS A 217 -21.59 11.13 -7.98
CA LYS A 217 -22.95 11.11 -7.38
C LYS A 217 -23.48 9.70 -7.04
N LYS A 218 -22.85 8.64 -7.53
CA LYS A 218 -23.20 7.24 -7.26
C LYS A 218 -21.93 6.52 -6.84
N THR A 219 -21.67 6.54 -5.55
CA THR A 219 -20.54 5.83 -4.94
C THR A 219 -21.04 4.99 -3.79
N SER A 220 -20.46 3.82 -3.58
CA SER A 220 -20.77 2.97 -2.42
C SER A 220 -19.93 3.35 -1.20
N ALA A 221 -20.23 2.75 -0.05
CA ALA A 221 -19.37 2.84 1.13
C ALA A 221 -17.93 2.34 0.87
N ASP A 222 -17.77 1.27 0.07
CA ASP A 222 -16.46 0.70 -0.29
C ASP A 222 -15.65 1.64 -1.16
N GLU A 223 -16.26 2.19 -2.21
CA GLU A 223 -15.60 3.15 -3.10
C GLU A 223 -15.19 4.42 -2.33
N THR A 224 -16.03 4.86 -1.39
CA THR A 224 -15.75 6.01 -0.54
C THR A 224 -14.56 5.73 0.39
N LEU A 225 -14.54 4.58 1.06
CA LEU A 225 -13.40 4.18 1.91
C LEU A 225 -12.11 4.02 1.11
N MET A 226 -12.18 3.41 -0.07
CA MET A 226 -11.05 3.30 -0.98
C MET A 226 -10.48 4.68 -1.34
N ALA A 227 -11.34 5.66 -1.61
CA ALA A 227 -10.91 7.04 -1.85
C ALA A 227 -10.27 7.67 -0.61
N VAL A 228 -10.85 7.47 0.58
CA VAL A 228 -10.27 7.92 1.86
C VAL A 228 -8.84 7.37 2.03
N ILE A 229 -8.66 6.06 1.84
CA ILE A 229 -7.36 5.40 1.96
C ILE A 229 -6.39 5.93 0.93
N LYS A 230 -6.77 6.01 -0.35
CA LYS A 230 -5.91 6.55 -1.42
C LYS A 230 -5.44 7.97 -1.08
N TYR A 231 -6.34 8.84 -0.66
CA TYR A 231 -6.00 10.21 -0.31
C TYR A 231 -5.07 10.28 0.92
N LEU A 232 -5.43 9.63 2.03
CA LEU A 232 -4.67 9.75 3.28
C LEU A 232 -3.32 9.02 3.21
N VAL A 233 -3.28 7.85 2.60
CA VAL A 233 -2.13 6.94 2.65
C VAL A 233 -1.23 7.14 1.44
N CYS A 234 -1.78 7.22 0.23
CA CYS A 234 -0.98 7.31 -1.00
C CYS A 234 -0.66 8.76 -1.37
N GLU A 235 -1.60 9.69 -1.25
CA GLU A 235 -1.40 11.07 -1.69
C GLU A 235 -0.82 11.96 -0.59
N SER A 236 -1.42 11.91 0.61
CA SER A 236 -1.04 12.75 1.75
C SER A 236 0.04 12.13 2.63
N GLN A 237 0.34 10.84 2.46
CA GLN A 237 1.38 10.11 3.19
C GLN A 237 1.22 10.21 4.71
N VAL A 238 0.10 9.75 5.27
CA VAL A 238 -0.16 9.77 6.73
C VAL A 238 0.64 8.72 7.50
N LEU A 239 0.94 7.55 6.92
CA LEU A 239 1.60 6.44 7.62
C LEU A 239 2.95 6.79 8.26
N PRO A 240 3.84 7.59 7.62
CA PRO A 240 5.08 8.06 8.22
C PRO A 240 4.91 8.87 9.52
N HIS A 241 3.72 9.45 9.76
CA HIS A 241 3.41 10.23 10.96
C HIS A 241 2.83 9.38 12.11
N LEU A 242 2.50 8.10 11.85
CA LEU A 242 1.94 7.21 12.87
C LEU A 242 3.05 6.55 13.71
N SER A 243 2.76 6.28 14.98
CA SER A 243 3.64 5.50 15.84
C SER A 243 3.68 4.02 15.42
N ASP A 244 4.71 3.28 15.83
CA ASP A 244 4.79 1.84 15.53
C ASP A 244 3.60 1.08 16.15
N GLU A 245 3.15 1.47 17.34
CA GLU A 245 1.99 0.88 18.03
C GLU A 245 0.68 1.13 17.26
N GLN A 246 0.51 2.33 16.69
CA GLN A 246 -0.63 2.64 15.83
C GLN A 246 -0.62 1.77 14.57
N LEU A 247 0.55 1.60 13.93
CA LEU A 247 0.70 0.73 12.75
C LEU A 247 0.45 -0.75 13.10
N ILE A 248 0.91 -1.22 14.26
CA ILE A 248 0.64 -2.59 14.74
C ILE A 248 -0.86 -2.78 14.98
N SER A 249 -1.52 -1.84 15.65
CA SER A 249 -2.96 -1.92 15.91
C SER A 249 -3.75 -1.97 14.61
N LEU A 250 -3.38 -1.13 13.64
CA LEU A 250 -4.00 -1.10 12.32
C LEU A 250 -3.79 -2.44 11.58
N TYR A 251 -2.57 -2.99 11.61
CA TYR A 251 -2.30 -4.32 11.04
C TYR A 251 -3.14 -5.41 11.69
N ASP A 252 -3.12 -5.50 13.03
CA ASP A 252 -3.75 -6.58 13.77
C ASP A 252 -5.28 -6.58 13.62
N ARG A 253 -5.91 -5.42 13.43
CA ARG A 253 -7.33 -5.31 13.10
C ARG A 253 -7.65 -5.72 11.66
N LEU A 254 -6.78 -5.38 10.69
CA LEU A 254 -7.08 -5.58 9.28
C LEU A 254 -6.63 -6.94 8.72
N LYS A 255 -5.57 -7.57 9.26
CA LYS A 255 -4.92 -8.76 8.67
C LYS A 255 -5.86 -9.94 8.39
N ASN A 256 -6.95 -10.03 9.14
CA ASN A 256 -7.98 -11.06 9.01
C ASN A 256 -9.38 -10.50 8.72
N HIS A 257 -9.50 -9.18 8.55
CA HIS A 257 -10.71 -8.54 8.08
C HIS A 257 -11.02 -9.00 6.65
N GLU A 258 -12.30 -9.09 6.31
CA GLU A 258 -12.88 -9.50 5.01
C GLU A 258 -11.86 -9.79 3.89
N TRP A 259 -11.70 -11.08 3.55
CA TRP A 259 -10.69 -11.58 2.61
C TRP A 259 -10.66 -10.83 1.26
N SER A 260 -11.83 -10.38 0.80
CA SER A 260 -12.04 -9.71 -0.49
C SER A 260 -11.97 -8.19 -0.46
N SER A 261 -11.79 -7.54 0.70
CA SER A 261 -11.75 -6.07 0.76
C SER A 261 -10.47 -5.55 0.08
N ASP A 262 -10.63 -4.80 -1.02
CA ASP A 262 -9.52 -4.17 -1.75
C ASP A 262 -8.89 -3.04 -0.93
N GLU A 263 -9.72 -2.35 -0.14
CA GLU A 263 -9.36 -1.25 0.74
C GLU A 263 -8.36 -1.71 1.81
N SER A 264 -8.71 -2.80 2.51
CA SER A 264 -7.88 -3.39 3.54
C SER A 264 -6.56 -3.90 2.96
N PHE A 265 -6.62 -4.51 1.77
CA PHE A 265 -5.44 -5.02 1.08
C PHE A 265 -4.48 -3.90 0.65
N LEU A 266 -5.00 -2.80 0.08
CA LEU A 266 -4.20 -1.64 -0.28
C LEU A 266 -3.54 -1.04 0.97
N LEU A 267 -4.31 -0.81 2.03
CA LEU A 267 -3.80 -0.22 3.27
C LEU A 267 -2.70 -1.07 3.91
N LEU A 268 -2.91 -2.39 4.03
CA LEU A 268 -1.91 -3.31 4.55
C LEU A 268 -0.67 -3.40 3.66
N SER A 269 -0.81 -3.25 2.34
CA SER A 269 0.31 -3.20 1.40
C SER A 269 1.15 -1.93 1.58
N GLU A 270 0.52 -0.77 1.79
CA GLU A 270 1.24 0.47 2.09
C GLU A 270 1.86 0.45 3.49
N LEU A 271 1.17 -0.14 4.47
CA LEU A 271 1.70 -0.36 5.81
C LEU A 271 2.93 -1.27 5.79
N HIS A 272 2.93 -2.31 4.94
CA HIS A 272 4.11 -3.15 4.72
C HIS A 272 5.29 -2.38 4.14
N LYS A 273 5.05 -1.51 3.15
CA LYS A 273 6.10 -0.67 2.56
C LYS A 273 6.69 0.28 3.60
N GLU A 274 5.84 0.94 4.39
CA GLU A 274 6.27 1.83 5.46
C GLU A 274 7.04 1.09 6.54
N SER A 275 6.53 -0.08 6.95
CA SER A 275 7.21 -1.04 7.82
C SER A 275 8.62 -1.29 7.29
N ARG A 276 8.79 -1.89 6.10
CA ARG A 276 10.11 -2.15 5.50
C ARG A 276 11.01 -0.92 5.40
N PHE A 277 10.43 0.24 5.09
CA PHE A 277 11.17 1.49 5.03
C PHE A 277 11.79 1.85 6.39
N ARG A 278 11.01 1.82 7.48
CA ARG A 278 11.50 2.09 8.85
C ARG A 278 12.60 1.12 9.29
N TYR A 279 12.52 -0.14 8.84
CA TYR A 279 13.49 -1.19 9.19
C TYR A 279 14.79 -1.16 8.45
N SER A 280 14.81 -0.52 7.29
CA SER A 280 15.87 -0.77 6.33
C SER A 280 17.27 -0.49 6.89
N TYR A 281 17.47 0.40 7.89
CA TYR A 281 18.82 0.76 8.35
C TYR A 281 19.00 1.30 9.80
N ASN A 282 18.14 0.99 10.80
CA ASN A 282 18.30 1.48 12.19
C ASN A 282 18.43 0.35 13.24
N ARG A 283 19.06 0.66 14.40
CA ARG A 283 18.92 -0.15 15.64
C ARG A 283 17.48 0.05 16.13
N LEU A 284 16.68 -1.00 16.12
CA LEU A 284 15.24 -0.89 16.36
C LEU A 284 14.90 -0.77 17.85
N SER A 285 13.84 -0.04 18.14
CA SER A 285 13.03 -0.23 19.35
C SER A 285 12.36 -1.60 19.32
N ASP A 286 11.91 -2.09 20.47
CA ASP A 286 11.19 -3.37 20.56
C ASP A 286 9.88 -3.33 19.74
N SER A 287 9.14 -2.22 19.78
CA SER A 287 7.92 -2.04 18.97
C SER A 287 8.21 -1.99 17.46
N GLY A 288 9.36 -1.46 17.08
CA GLY A 288 9.88 -1.58 15.72
C GLY A 288 10.01 -3.05 15.32
N TYR A 289 10.75 -3.87 16.07
CA TYR A 289 10.88 -5.29 15.75
C TYR A 289 9.53 -6.01 15.64
N ASP A 290 8.58 -5.69 16.52
CA ASP A 290 7.26 -6.31 16.52
C ASP A 290 6.47 -6.02 15.23
N LEU A 291 6.48 -4.77 14.76
CA LEU A 291 5.83 -4.41 13.50
C LEU A 291 6.49 -5.08 12.28
N LEU A 292 7.81 -5.28 12.26
CA LEU A 292 8.47 -6.08 11.21
C LEU A 292 8.05 -7.55 11.27
N ASN A 293 8.00 -8.12 12.48
CA ASN A 293 7.66 -9.51 12.71
C ASN A 293 6.24 -9.85 12.23
N ARG A 294 5.31 -8.88 12.26
CA ARG A 294 3.96 -9.03 11.69
C ARG A 294 3.97 -9.39 10.20
N PHE A 295 4.96 -8.93 9.42
CA PHE A 295 5.09 -9.22 7.99
C PHE A 295 6.12 -10.30 7.65
N GLN A 296 6.79 -10.90 8.63
CA GLN A 296 7.87 -11.86 8.41
C GLN A 296 7.43 -13.05 7.53
N GLY A 297 6.20 -13.54 7.73
CA GLY A 297 5.62 -14.62 6.92
C GLY A 297 5.49 -14.23 5.44
N TYR A 298 5.03 -13.00 5.18
CA TYR A 298 4.95 -12.45 3.85
C TYR A 298 6.34 -12.24 3.23
N ASP A 299 7.23 -11.53 3.92
CA ASP A 299 8.56 -11.18 3.40
C ASP A 299 9.41 -12.40 3.05
N ALA A 300 9.40 -13.44 3.88
CA ALA A 300 10.15 -14.65 3.63
C ALA A 300 9.70 -15.36 2.34
N MET A 301 8.40 -15.40 2.06
CA MET A 301 7.87 -16.02 0.84
C MET A 301 7.95 -15.08 -0.37
N ALA A 302 7.72 -13.79 -0.18
CA ALA A 302 7.87 -12.76 -1.19
C ALA A 302 9.29 -12.73 -1.77
N HIS A 303 10.32 -12.84 -0.92
CA HIS A 303 11.71 -12.95 -1.35
C HIS A 303 11.98 -14.23 -2.16
N GLN A 304 11.32 -15.35 -1.84
CA GLN A 304 11.42 -16.56 -2.66
C GLN A 304 10.84 -16.36 -4.06
N ILE A 305 9.69 -15.67 -4.17
CA ILE A 305 9.06 -15.34 -5.45
C ILE A 305 9.93 -14.35 -6.24
N GLU A 306 10.49 -13.34 -5.58
CA GLU A 306 11.40 -12.38 -6.20
C GLU A 306 12.64 -13.07 -6.81
N ASN A 307 13.25 -14.01 -6.07
CA ASN A 307 14.38 -14.77 -6.60
C ASN A 307 13.99 -15.68 -7.78
N LEU A 308 12.75 -16.17 -7.80
CA LEU A 308 12.20 -16.90 -8.93
C LEU A 308 12.04 -15.97 -10.15
N GLU A 309 11.48 -14.78 -9.97
CA GLU A 309 11.38 -13.73 -11.01
C GLU A 309 12.76 -13.43 -11.60
N PHE A 310 13.76 -13.14 -10.76
CA PHE A 310 15.14 -12.91 -11.21
C PHE A 310 15.73 -14.09 -11.96
N SER A 311 15.49 -15.31 -11.49
CA SER A 311 16.02 -16.53 -12.13
C SER A 311 15.38 -16.79 -13.49
N ILE A 312 14.08 -16.50 -13.64
CA ILE A 312 13.35 -16.64 -14.91
C ILE A 312 13.91 -15.64 -15.92
N VAL A 313 14.02 -14.37 -15.54
CA VAL A 313 14.50 -13.31 -16.42
C VAL A 313 15.96 -13.51 -16.80
N GLU A 314 16.82 -13.85 -15.84
CA GLU A 314 18.22 -14.20 -16.13
C GLU A 314 18.33 -15.40 -17.07
N THR A 315 17.51 -16.42 -16.86
CA THR A 315 17.47 -17.59 -17.75
C THR A 315 17.04 -17.21 -19.16
N TYR A 316 16.02 -16.35 -19.27
CA TYR A 316 15.47 -15.89 -20.55
C TYR A 316 16.49 -15.08 -21.34
N LEU A 317 17.15 -14.12 -20.68
CA LEU A 317 18.14 -13.21 -21.29
C LEU A 317 19.46 -13.93 -21.59
N ILE A 318 19.97 -14.74 -20.67
CA ILE A 318 21.29 -15.37 -20.82
C ILE A 318 21.24 -16.68 -21.61
N THR A 319 20.27 -17.54 -21.30
CA THR A 319 20.25 -18.92 -21.80
C THR A 319 18.96 -19.27 -22.52
N ARG A 320 18.49 -18.38 -23.41
CA ARG A 320 17.21 -18.51 -24.14
C ARG A 320 16.98 -19.89 -24.77
N ARG A 321 18.03 -20.52 -25.33
CA ARG A 321 17.96 -21.84 -25.97
C ARG A 321 17.47 -22.97 -25.04
N VAL A 322 17.79 -22.88 -23.75
CA VAL A 322 17.39 -23.84 -22.72
C VAL A 322 16.38 -23.24 -21.73
N PHE A 323 15.69 -22.17 -22.13
CA PHE A 323 14.76 -21.45 -21.26
C PHE A 323 13.66 -22.37 -20.73
N PHE A 324 12.98 -23.11 -21.60
CA PHE A 324 11.89 -24.01 -21.21
C PHE A 324 12.31 -25.06 -20.16
N SER A 325 13.47 -25.70 -20.35
CA SER A 325 13.93 -26.73 -19.40
C SER A 325 14.33 -26.15 -18.05
N LYS A 326 14.96 -24.97 -18.03
CA LYS A 326 15.28 -24.25 -16.81
C LYS A 326 14.04 -23.68 -16.12
N LEU A 327 13.08 -23.14 -16.88
CA LEU A 327 11.81 -22.65 -16.37
C LEU A 327 11.04 -23.78 -15.66
N LEU A 328 10.94 -24.96 -16.27
CA LEU A 328 10.31 -26.12 -15.62
C LEU A 328 11.00 -26.50 -14.31
N LYS A 329 12.34 -26.52 -14.27
CA LYS A 329 13.11 -26.75 -13.03
C LYS A 329 12.82 -25.70 -11.96
N LEU A 330 12.71 -24.43 -12.35
CA LEU A 330 12.39 -23.34 -11.46
C LEU A 330 10.97 -23.50 -10.88
N LEU A 331 9.96 -23.81 -11.71
CA LEU A 331 8.59 -24.05 -11.24
C LEU A 331 8.50 -25.27 -10.30
N ILE A 332 9.22 -26.36 -10.59
CA ILE A 332 9.28 -27.56 -9.72
C ILE A 332 9.76 -27.21 -8.30
N LYS A 333 10.76 -26.32 -8.17
CA LYS A 333 11.25 -25.86 -6.86
C LYS A 333 10.17 -25.14 -6.04
N HIS A 334 9.19 -24.53 -6.71
CA HIS A 334 8.09 -23.81 -6.07
C HIS A 334 6.77 -24.60 -6.02
N ALA A 335 6.76 -25.87 -6.47
CA ALA A 335 5.55 -26.69 -6.54
C ALA A 335 4.75 -26.72 -5.23
N ASP A 336 5.43 -26.76 -4.08
CA ASP A 336 4.77 -26.81 -2.78
C ASP A 336 4.13 -25.47 -2.39
N ASN A 337 4.66 -24.34 -2.87
CA ASN A 337 4.03 -23.03 -2.71
C ASN A 337 2.81 -22.90 -3.63
N ILE A 338 2.93 -23.33 -4.89
CA ILE A 338 1.81 -23.33 -5.86
C ILE A 338 0.64 -24.15 -5.32
N ARG A 339 0.92 -25.32 -4.74
CA ARG A 339 -0.10 -26.15 -4.07
C ARG A 339 -0.64 -25.52 -2.81
N GLY A 340 0.23 -24.97 -1.97
CA GLY A 340 -0.15 -24.32 -0.71
C GLY A 340 -1.16 -23.20 -0.89
N PHE A 341 -1.04 -22.45 -1.98
CA PHE A 341 -1.96 -21.38 -2.38
C PHE A 341 -3.10 -21.83 -3.30
N ASN A 342 -3.26 -23.14 -3.55
CA ASN A 342 -4.29 -23.70 -4.42
C ASN A 342 -4.30 -23.12 -5.86
N LEU A 343 -3.11 -22.82 -6.39
CA LEU A 343 -2.91 -22.22 -7.70
C LEU A 343 -2.82 -23.25 -8.84
N ASN A 344 -2.99 -24.55 -8.54
CA ASN A 344 -2.96 -25.62 -9.54
C ASN A 344 -4.10 -25.54 -10.56
N LYS A 345 -5.16 -24.78 -10.28
CA LYS A 345 -6.28 -24.50 -11.19
C LYS A 345 -6.21 -23.11 -11.84
N ASN A 346 -5.17 -22.31 -11.55
CA ASN A 346 -5.03 -21.00 -12.17
C ASN A 346 -4.82 -21.14 -13.69
N GLU A 347 -5.58 -20.35 -14.46
CA GLU A 347 -5.63 -20.44 -15.92
C GLU A 347 -4.28 -20.10 -16.57
N ASP A 348 -3.56 -19.10 -16.05
CA ASP A 348 -2.25 -18.70 -16.57
C ASP A 348 -1.22 -19.81 -16.39
N LEU A 349 -1.17 -20.44 -15.21
CA LEU A 349 -0.29 -21.59 -14.97
C LEU A 349 -0.62 -22.75 -15.92
N LEU A 350 -1.90 -23.06 -16.12
CA LEU A 350 -2.32 -24.13 -17.04
C LEU A 350 -1.94 -23.80 -18.49
N SER A 351 -2.06 -22.54 -18.90
CA SER A 351 -1.61 -22.05 -20.22
C SER A 351 -0.11 -22.20 -20.40
N VAL A 352 0.70 -21.80 -19.40
CA VAL A 352 2.15 -22.00 -19.38
C VAL A 352 2.50 -23.48 -19.54
N LEU A 353 1.84 -24.36 -18.78
CA LEU A 353 2.09 -25.81 -18.84
C LEU A 353 1.70 -26.42 -20.19
N LYS A 354 0.62 -25.94 -20.82
CA LYS A 354 0.23 -26.36 -22.16
C LYS A 354 1.28 -25.98 -23.21
N LYS A 355 1.82 -24.76 -23.13
CA LYS A 355 2.90 -24.31 -24.02
C LYS A 355 4.18 -25.13 -23.83
N MET A 356 4.50 -25.48 -22.58
CA MET A 356 5.62 -26.39 -22.30
C MET A 356 5.39 -27.78 -22.90
N ASP A 357 4.19 -28.33 -22.78
CA ASP A 357 3.86 -29.65 -23.36
C ASP A 357 4.02 -29.67 -24.89
N ILE A 358 3.54 -28.63 -25.58
CA ILE A 358 3.73 -28.47 -27.03
C ILE A 358 5.22 -28.42 -27.37
N TRP A 359 5.99 -27.58 -26.66
CA TRP A 359 7.43 -27.47 -26.88
C TRP A 359 8.19 -28.79 -26.67
N VAL A 360 7.77 -29.61 -25.69
CA VAL A 360 8.38 -30.93 -25.45
C VAL A 360 8.09 -31.91 -26.59
N ARG A 361 6.88 -31.88 -27.17
CA ARG A 361 6.49 -32.77 -28.27
C ARG A 361 7.33 -32.53 -29.53
N ASP A 362 7.79 -31.31 -29.73
CA ASP A 362 8.62 -30.91 -30.88
C ASP A 362 10.11 -31.26 -30.71
N LYS A 363 10.51 -31.94 -29.61
CA LYS A 363 11.90 -32.33 -29.35
C LYS A 363 12.27 -33.70 -29.92
N PRO A 364 13.56 -33.92 -30.25
CA PRO A 364 14.06 -35.25 -30.62
C PRO A 364 13.76 -36.28 -29.53
N GLU A 365 13.45 -37.52 -29.92
CA GLU A 365 12.91 -38.57 -29.02
C GLU A 365 13.79 -38.83 -27.78
N LYS A 366 15.12 -38.75 -27.93
CA LYS A 366 16.09 -38.90 -26.82
C LYS A 366 15.96 -37.83 -25.73
N GLU A 367 15.64 -36.59 -26.10
CA GLU A 367 15.46 -35.48 -25.16
C GLU A 367 14.03 -35.39 -24.64
N LYS A 368 13.07 -35.66 -25.53
CA LYS A 368 11.63 -35.63 -25.27
C LYS A 368 11.24 -36.47 -24.06
N GLN A 369 11.75 -37.71 -23.95
CA GLN A 369 11.41 -38.59 -22.83
C GLN A 369 11.78 -37.98 -21.46
N ASN A 370 12.96 -37.36 -21.36
CA ASN A 370 13.39 -36.73 -20.11
C ASN A 370 12.48 -35.56 -19.72
N TYR A 371 12.10 -34.72 -20.67
CA TYR A 371 11.21 -33.59 -20.41
C TYR A 371 9.77 -34.01 -20.09
N LEU A 372 9.26 -35.05 -20.76
CA LEU A 372 7.95 -35.63 -20.44
C LEU A 372 7.91 -36.20 -19.01
N VAL A 373 8.97 -36.88 -18.58
CA VAL A 373 9.09 -37.39 -17.20
C VAL A 373 9.10 -36.22 -16.19
N MET A 374 9.85 -35.15 -16.47
CA MET A 374 9.85 -33.96 -15.61
C MET A 374 8.49 -33.28 -15.53
N LEU A 375 7.83 -33.07 -16.67
CA LEU A 375 6.53 -32.39 -16.75
C LEU A 375 5.41 -33.20 -16.10
N SER A 376 5.37 -34.51 -16.36
CA SER A 376 4.43 -35.43 -15.71
C SER A 376 4.66 -35.52 -14.20
N GLY A 377 5.93 -35.57 -13.76
CA GLY A 377 6.29 -35.52 -12.34
C GLY A 377 5.83 -34.22 -11.66
N PHE A 378 5.99 -33.08 -12.33
CA PHE A 378 5.49 -31.80 -11.83
C PHE A 378 3.96 -31.77 -11.75
N ASN A 379 3.26 -32.19 -12.80
CA ASN A 379 1.79 -32.26 -12.84
C ASN A 379 1.23 -33.20 -11.76
N LYS A 380 1.89 -34.34 -11.53
CA LYS A 380 1.55 -35.24 -10.43
C LYS A 380 1.71 -34.55 -9.08
N LYS A 381 2.87 -33.92 -8.84
CA LYS A 381 3.14 -33.18 -7.61
C LYS A 381 2.08 -32.10 -7.34
N LEU A 382 1.64 -31.37 -8.36
CA LEU A 382 0.58 -30.34 -8.23
C LEU A 382 -0.81 -30.89 -7.87
N LYS A 383 -1.10 -32.15 -8.22
CA LYS A 383 -2.37 -32.82 -7.93
C LYS A 383 -2.38 -33.52 -6.58
N ASP A 384 -1.22 -33.89 -6.05
CA ASP A 384 -1.11 -34.53 -4.74
C ASP A 384 -1.66 -33.59 -3.65
N SER A 385 -2.37 -34.12 -2.66
CA SER A 385 -2.71 -33.38 -1.44
C SER A 385 -1.40 -33.05 -0.71
N GLY A 386 -1.14 -31.76 -0.43
CA GLY A 386 0.07 -31.29 0.28
C GLY A 386 0.44 -32.19 1.46
N GLY A 387 1.73 -32.45 1.68
CA GLY A 387 2.15 -33.12 2.93
C GLY A 387 1.75 -32.27 4.14
N VAL A 388 1.49 -32.90 5.30
CA VAL A 388 1.02 -32.24 6.54
C VAL A 388 1.85 -31.01 6.92
N ARG A 389 3.17 -31.03 6.70
CA ARG A 389 4.06 -29.89 6.95
C ARG A 389 3.80 -28.69 6.03
N VAL A 390 3.51 -28.93 4.76
CA VAL A 390 3.17 -27.87 3.79
C VAL A 390 1.84 -27.26 4.20
N GLN A 391 0.83 -28.08 4.47
CA GLN A 391 -0.49 -27.61 4.91
C GLN A 391 -0.39 -26.74 6.18
N LYS A 392 0.35 -27.20 7.21
CA LYS A 392 0.56 -26.44 8.45
C LYS A 392 1.19 -25.06 8.22
N ARG A 393 2.16 -24.94 7.30
CA ARG A 393 2.84 -23.66 7.00
C ARG A 393 1.89 -22.61 6.40
N TYR A 394 0.91 -23.04 5.61
CA TYR A 394 -0.03 -22.13 4.96
C TYR A 394 -1.26 -21.82 5.82
N THR A 395 -1.69 -22.75 6.68
CA THR A 395 -2.80 -22.50 7.61
C THR A 395 -2.47 -21.48 8.69
N THR A 396 -1.19 -21.20 8.96
CA THR A 396 -0.75 -20.22 9.97
C THR A 396 -0.59 -18.81 9.41
N LEU A 397 -0.73 -18.60 8.11
CA LEU A 397 -0.63 -17.28 7.49
C LEU A 397 -1.95 -16.53 7.68
N ASP A 398 -1.86 -15.23 7.95
CA ASP A 398 -3.02 -14.34 7.95
C ASP A 398 -3.59 -14.14 6.53
N LYS A 399 -4.83 -13.63 6.45
CA LYS A 399 -5.55 -13.49 5.18
C LYS A 399 -4.85 -12.55 4.20
N PHE A 400 -4.28 -11.46 4.69
CA PHE A 400 -3.51 -10.53 3.87
C PHE A 400 -2.31 -11.22 3.22
N THR A 401 -1.50 -11.92 4.02
CA THR A 401 -0.30 -12.62 3.54
C THR A 401 -0.66 -13.64 2.47
N VAL A 402 -1.72 -14.43 2.68
CA VAL A 402 -2.15 -15.42 1.69
C VAL A 402 -2.61 -14.75 0.40
N ARG A 403 -3.46 -13.73 0.49
CA ARG A 403 -3.94 -12.99 -0.68
C ARG A 403 -2.78 -12.32 -1.44
N ALA A 404 -1.87 -11.65 -0.75
CA ALA A 404 -0.72 -10.97 -1.36
C ALA A 404 0.18 -11.94 -2.14
N LEU A 405 0.47 -13.10 -1.56
CA LEU A 405 1.32 -14.11 -2.20
C LEU A 405 0.59 -14.81 -3.35
N HIS A 406 -0.72 -15.06 -3.19
CA HIS A 406 -1.56 -15.61 -4.24
C HIS A 406 -1.59 -14.70 -5.48
N GLU A 407 -1.85 -13.40 -5.31
CA GLU A 407 -1.86 -12.43 -6.41
C GLU A 407 -0.47 -12.24 -7.04
N ARG A 408 0.59 -12.31 -6.23
CA ARG A 408 1.97 -12.25 -6.73
C ARG A 408 2.31 -13.45 -7.62
N TYR A 409 1.89 -14.66 -7.24
CA TYR A 409 2.07 -15.85 -8.08
C TYR A 409 1.22 -15.80 -9.35
N LYS A 410 -0.04 -15.37 -9.29
CA LYS A 410 -0.88 -15.18 -10.48
C LYS A 410 -0.21 -14.23 -11.48
N THR A 411 0.23 -13.07 -10.98
CA THR A 411 0.95 -12.07 -11.78
C THR A 411 2.20 -12.67 -12.40
N LEU A 412 2.97 -13.46 -11.64
CA LEU A 412 4.12 -14.18 -12.17
C LEU A 412 3.74 -15.15 -13.30
N PHE A 413 2.68 -15.94 -13.17
CA PHE A 413 2.26 -16.88 -14.21
C PHE A 413 1.78 -16.17 -15.47
N ALA A 414 0.99 -15.11 -15.33
CA ALA A 414 0.59 -14.27 -16.45
C ALA A 414 1.82 -13.69 -17.18
N ASN A 415 2.78 -13.13 -16.43
CA ASN A 415 4.03 -12.61 -17.00
C ASN A 415 4.88 -13.69 -17.70
N ILE A 416 4.95 -14.90 -17.16
CA ILE A 416 5.58 -16.04 -17.85
C ILE A 416 4.81 -16.36 -19.14
N GLY A 417 3.48 -16.32 -19.11
CA GLY A 417 2.62 -16.50 -20.28
C GLY A 417 2.99 -15.52 -21.41
N HIS A 418 3.05 -14.23 -21.08
CA HIS A 418 3.46 -13.14 -21.97
C HIS A 418 4.90 -13.31 -22.50
N LEU A 419 5.85 -13.70 -21.64
CA LEU A 419 7.22 -14.03 -22.07
C LEU A 419 7.27 -15.11 -23.14
N LEU A 420 6.41 -16.13 -23.02
CA LEU A 420 6.33 -17.24 -23.96
C LEU A 420 5.64 -16.85 -25.28
N GLU A 421 4.83 -15.79 -25.28
CA GLU A 421 4.18 -15.23 -26.48
C GLU A 421 5.07 -14.23 -27.21
N HIS A 422 6.09 -13.69 -26.51
CA HIS A 422 6.97 -12.65 -27.02
C HIS A 422 6.22 -11.35 -27.37
N ASP A 423 5.23 -11.01 -26.55
CA ASP A 423 4.44 -9.78 -26.69
C ASP A 423 5.04 -8.60 -25.89
N GLU A 424 4.41 -7.44 -25.99
CA GLU A 424 4.82 -6.19 -25.34
C GLU A 424 4.81 -6.31 -23.81
N LEU A 425 3.81 -6.98 -23.24
CA LEU A 425 3.69 -7.18 -21.79
C LEU A 425 4.82 -8.06 -21.25
N GLY A 426 5.25 -9.06 -22.02
CA GLY A 426 6.41 -9.90 -21.69
C GLY A 426 7.69 -9.07 -21.67
N MET A 427 7.82 -8.12 -22.60
CA MET A 427 8.94 -7.20 -22.67
C MET A 427 8.98 -6.21 -21.51
N GLU A 428 7.83 -5.65 -21.14
CA GLU A 428 7.69 -4.82 -19.94
C GLU A 428 8.10 -5.58 -18.67
N PHE A 429 7.66 -6.84 -18.53
CA PHE A 429 8.07 -7.69 -17.42
C PHE A 429 9.59 -7.91 -17.38
N LEU A 430 10.22 -8.25 -18.51
CA LEU A 430 11.68 -8.42 -18.55
C LEU A 430 12.39 -7.16 -18.10
N ASN A 431 12.02 -6.01 -18.67
CA ASN A 431 12.69 -4.75 -18.38
C ASN A 431 12.51 -4.37 -16.89
N LYS A 432 11.28 -4.50 -16.36
CA LYS A 432 10.99 -4.23 -14.95
C LYS A 432 11.85 -5.05 -14.00
N ILE A 433 11.90 -6.37 -14.19
CA ILE A 433 12.66 -7.27 -13.31
C ILE A 433 14.17 -7.13 -13.52
N PHE A 434 14.61 -6.90 -14.76
CA PHE A 434 16.01 -6.63 -15.06
C PHE A 434 16.51 -5.37 -14.32
N LEU A 435 15.77 -4.26 -14.43
CA LEU A 435 16.07 -3.03 -13.70
C LEU A 435 16.05 -3.24 -12.19
N GLN A 436 15.03 -3.93 -11.65
CA GLN A 436 14.98 -4.28 -10.23
C GLN A 436 16.21 -5.08 -9.77
N LYS A 437 16.69 -6.02 -10.60
CA LYS A 437 17.88 -6.81 -10.30
C LYS A 437 19.13 -5.95 -10.27
N LEU A 438 19.28 -5.01 -11.20
CA LEU A 438 20.38 -4.06 -11.21
C LEU A 438 20.36 -3.18 -9.96
N THR A 439 19.20 -2.62 -9.59
CA THR A 439 19.11 -1.67 -8.48
C THR A 439 19.04 -2.31 -7.09
N LYS A 440 18.83 -3.63 -6.98
CA LYS A 440 18.53 -4.32 -5.71
C LYS A 440 19.52 -4.01 -4.59
N GLU A 441 20.79 -3.94 -4.93
CA GLU A 441 21.88 -3.81 -3.95
C GLU A 441 22.41 -2.37 -3.85
N PHE A 442 21.88 -1.42 -4.63
CA PHE A 442 22.35 -0.04 -4.60
C PHE A 442 22.03 0.64 -3.27
N TYR A 443 23.09 1.10 -2.59
CA TYR A 443 23.02 1.79 -1.32
C TYR A 443 24.21 2.76 -1.15
N LEU A 444 23.99 3.94 -0.57
CA LEU A 444 25.05 4.91 -0.28
C LEU A 444 25.54 4.77 1.17
N PRO A 445 26.83 4.44 1.41
CA PRO A 445 27.36 4.04 2.72
C PRO A 445 27.12 5.00 3.90
N ASN A 446 26.86 6.30 3.66
CA ASN A 446 26.86 7.35 4.69
C ASN A 446 25.47 7.98 5.00
N LEU A 447 24.37 7.40 4.52
CA LEU A 447 23.01 7.95 4.74
C LEU A 447 22.22 7.30 5.91
N ALA A 448 22.70 6.21 6.52
CA ALA A 448 21.89 5.31 7.37
C ALA A 448 21.68 5.69 8.85
N ASN A 449 21.42 6.95 9.19
CA ASN A 449 21.20 7.31 10.62
C ASN A 449 19.94 8.12 10.90
N SER A 450 19.15 8.52 9.89
CA SER A 450 17.89 9.23 10.12
C SER A 450 16.85 8.97 9.05
N VAL A 451 15.57 9.03 9.42
CA VAL A 451 14.41 8.86 8.53
C VAL A 451 14.51 9.75 7.29
N LYS A 452 14.92 11.02 7.46
CA LYS A 452 15.11 11.98 6.36
C LYS A 452 16.14 11.50 5.33
N LYS A 453 17.27 10.98 5.79
CA LYS A 453 18.32 10.46 4.90
C LYS A 453 17.91 9.14 4.23
N LEU A 454 17.08 8.32 4.89
CA LEU A 454 16.51 7.12 4.29
C LEU A 454 15.51 7.45 3.17
N ARG A 455 14.69 8.48 3.34
CA ARG A 455 13.80 8.96 2.26
C ARG A 455 14.61 9.44 1.06
N GLN A 456 15.70 10.16 1.30
CA GLN A 456 16.64 10.57 0.27
C GLN A 456 17.29 9.36 -0.45
N MET A 457 17.57 8.26 0.27
CA MET A 457 18.08 7.03 -0.34
C MET A 457 17.03 6.35 -1.25
N ASP A 458 15.75 6.33 -0.85
CA ASP A 458 14.65 5.83 -1.70
C ASP A 458 14.48 6.69 -2.96
N GLU A 459 14.59 8.02 -2.85
CA GLU A 459 14.64 8.94 -3.99
C GLU A 459 15.81 8.63 -4.92
N TYR A 460 17.00 8.40 -4.38
CA TYR A 460 18.17 7.99 -5.17
C TYR A 460 18.00 6.64 -5.86
N GLN A 461 17.35 5.65 -5.23
CA GLN A 461 17.04 4.38 -5.89
C GLN A 461 16.06 4.58 -7.06
N LYS A 462 15.06 5.45 -6.91
CA LYS A 462 14.14 5.83 -8.00
C LYS A 462 14.89 6.53 -9.13
N GLU A 463 15.81 7.44 -8.80
CA GLU A 463 16.64 8.14 -9.78
C GLU A 463 17.53 7.17 -10.57
N VAL A 464 18.24 6.26 -9.88
CA VAL A 464 19.04 5.20 -10.53
C VAL A 464 18.16 4.37 -11.47
N LYS A 465 16.97 3.95 -11.01
CA LYS A 465 16.07 3.15 -11.83
C LYS A 465 15.59 3.90 -13.08
N ALA A 466 15.29 5.20 -12.96
CA ALA A 466 14.90 6.03 -14.10
C ALA A 466 16.04 6.17 -15.11
N GLN A 467 17.26 6.47 -14.65
CA GLN A 467 18.43 6.56 -15.53
C GLN A 467 18.72 5.21 -16.22
N LEU A 468 18.63 4.08 -15.52
CA LEU A 468 18.82 2.77 -16.14
C LEU A 468 17.73 2.43 -17.17
N LEU A 469 16.50 2.89 -16.96
CA LEU A 469 15.41 2.74 -17.93
C LEU A 469 15.73 3.49 -19.23
N GLU A 470 16.27 4.72 -19.15
CA GLU A 470 16.69 5.51 -20.31
C GLU A 470 17.81 4.85 -21.12
N LEU A 471 18.71 4.09 -20.46
CA LEU A 471 19.81 3.40 -21.13
C LEU A 471 19.33 2.19 -21.96
N ASN A 472 18.14 1.66 -21.69
CA ASN A 472 17.55 0.49 -22.33
C ASN A 472 18.51 -0.70 -22.51
N LEU A 473 19.28 -1.01 -21.45
CA LEU A 473 20.36 -2.01 -21.50
C LEU A 473 19.90 -3.43 -21.82
N ILE A 474 18.59 -3.70 -21.82
CA ILE A 474 18.03 -5.01 -22.17
C ILE A 474 18.27 -5.40 -23.64
N ASP A 475 18.47 -4.41 -24.53
CA ASP A 475 18.64 -4.62 -25.97
C ASP A 475 19.85 -5.49 -26.34
N ILE A 476 20.86 -5.54 -25.46
CA ILE A 476 22.04 -6.40 -25.61
C ILE A 476 21.72 -7.89 -25.61
N PHE A 477 20.53 -8.28 -25.16
CA PHE A 477 20.11 -9.68 -25.10
C PHE A 477 19.17 -10.09 -26.24
N GLN A 478 18.63 -9.12 -26.97
CA GLN A 478 17.45 -9.34 -27.82
C GLN A 478 17.71 -9.12 -29.31
N SER A 479 18.79 -8.41 -29.66
CA SER A 479 19.13 -8.09 -31.04
C SER A 479 19.44 -9.35 -31.88
N LYS A 480 18.94 -9.38 -33.12
CA LYS A 480 19.14 -10.50 -34.05
C LYS A 480 20.63 -10.74 -34.30
N GLY A 481 21.08 -12.00 -34.17
CA GLY A 481 22.47 -12.39 -34.43
C GLY A 481 23.43 -12.19 -33.25
N VAL A 482 22.96 -11.69 -32.11
CA VAL A 482 23.79 -11.55 -30.90
C VAL A 482 24.21 -12.93 -30.37
N ILE A 483 25.52 -13.10 -30.17
CA ILE A 483 26.08 -14.15 -29.33
C ILE A 483 26.26 -13.54 -27.94
N ASN A 484 25.52 -14.04 -26.96
CA ASN A 484 25.60 -13.55 -25.61
C ASN A 484 26.74 -14.25 -24.84
N GLU A 485 27.77 -13.49 -24.46
CA GLU A 485 28.87 -13.95 -23.60
C GLU A 485 28.67 -13.53 -22.12
N ILE A 486 27.63 -12.77 -21.79
CA ILE A 486 27.32 -12.40 -20.41
C ILE A 486 26.77 -13.62 -19.67
N HIS A 487 27.50 -14.10 -18.65
CA HIS A 487 27.16 -15.34 -17.93
C HIS A 487 26.44 -15.13 -16.59
N SER A 488 26.40 -13.89 -16.08
CA SER A 488 25.76 -13.54 -14.81
C SER A 488 25.30 -12.09 -14.83
N LEU A 489 24.11 -11.84 -14.28
CA LEU A 489 23.59 -10.49 -14.03
C LEU A 489 23.75 -10.06 -12.56
N ASN A 490 24.82 -10.51 -11.91
CA ASN A 490 25.13 -10.15 -10.53
C ASN A 490 26.17 -9.00 -10.48
N PHE A 491 25.73 -7.84 -10.02
CA PHE A 491 26.53 -6.61 -9.91
C PHE A 491 26.79 -6.18 -8.47
N SER A 492 26.72 -7.11 -7.52
CA SER A 492 26.93 -6.84 -6.09
C SER A 492 28.23 -6.11 -5.79
N LYS A 493 29.31 -6.49 -6.49
CA LYS A 493 30.62 -5.85 -6.37
C LYS A 493 30.63 -4.38 -6.79
N VAL A 494 29.78 -3.98 -7.74
CA VAL A 494 29.62 -2.57 -8.14
C VAL A 494 28.99 -1.82 -6.99
N ALA A 495 27.88 -2.34 -6.46
CA ALA A 495 27.12 -1.69 -5.41
C ALA A 495 27.92 -1.49 -4.12
N MET A 496 28.86 -2.39 -3.82
CA MET A 496 29.76 -2.30 -2.66
C MET A 496 30.95 -1.35 -2.85
N ASN A 497 31.08 -0.66 -3.99
CA ASN A 497 32.22 0.21 -4.24
C ASN A 497 32.14 1.49 -3.40
N SER A 498 33.13 1.69 -2.53
CA SER A 498 33.22 2.85 -1.63
C SER A 498 33.38 4.20 -2.34
N SER A 499 33.71 4.20 -3.63
CA SER A 499 33.80 5.42 -4.43
C SER A 499 32.43 6.01 -4.81
N ILE A 500 31.35 5.24 -4.68
CA ILE A 500 29.99 5.68 -5.05
C ILE A 500 29.49 6.67 -4.01
N LYS A 501 29.29 7.93 -4.43
CA LYS A 501 28.75 9.00 -3.59
C LYS A 501 27.40 9.52 -4.09
N LEU A 502 27.12 9.34 -5.38
CA LEU A 502 25.91 9.78 -6.05
C LEU A 502 25.30 8.66 -6.91
N PRO A 503 24.00 8.73 -7.23
CA PRO A 503 23.35 7.86 -8.21
C PRO A 503 24.14 7.71 -9.52
N SER A 504 24.62 8.83 -10.06
CA SER A 504 25.40 8.87 -11.31
C SER A 504 26.70 8.06 -11.24
N ASP A 505 27.37 8.01 -10.09
CA ASP A 505 28.61 7.24 -9.91
C ASP A 505 28.33 5.75 -10.05
N TYR A 506 27.22 5.29 -9.46
CA TYR A 506 26.78 3.91 -9.56
C TYR A 506 26.39 3.54 -10.99
N ILE A 507 25.61 4.40 -11.66
CA ILE A 507 25.24 4.22 -13.08
C ILE A 507 26.50 4.14 -13.95
N GLY A 508 27.48 5.01 -13.72
CA GLY A 508 28.73 5.03 -14.48
C GLY A 508 29.50 3.72 -14.34
N LEU A 509 29.75 3.28 -13.11
CA LEU A 509 30.45 2.02 -12.84
C LEU A 509 29.70 0.79 -13.37
N LEU A 510 28.38 0.77 -13.21
CA LEU A 510 27.55 -0.33 -13.71
C LEU A 510 27.59 -0.39 -15.24
N THR A 511 27.45 0.76 -15.90
CA THR A 511 27.53 0.90 -17.36
C THR A 511 28.88 0.43 -17.87
N GLN A 512 29.97 0.89 -17.25
CA GLN A 512 31.33 0.48 -17.60
C GLN A 512 31.50 -1.04 -17.49
N GLN A 513 31.01 -1.66 -16.42
CA GLN A 513 31.12 -3.10 -16.26
C GLN A 513 30.30 -3.87 -17.30
N ILE A 514 29.07 -3.44 -17.60
CA ILE A 514 28.22 -4.07 -18.62
C ILE A 514 28.86 -3.96 -20.01
N VAL A 515 29.33 -2.76 -20.39
CA VAL A 515 29.98 -2.51 -21.69
C VAL A 515 31.24 -3.37 -21.84
N ALA A 516 32.05 -3.51 -20.78
CA ALA A 516 33.25 -4.35 -20.81
C ALA A 516 32.97 -5.86 -20.99
N MET A 517 31.74 -6.31 -20.71
CA MET A 517 31.32 -7.71 -20.90
C MET A 517 30.62 -7.96 -22.25
N CYS A 518 30.33 -6.91 -23.02
CA CYS A 518 29.59 -7.02 -24.26
C CYS A 518 30.45 -7.58 -25.40
N THR A 519 29.87 -8.47 -26.21
CA THR A 519 30.46 -8.85 -27.49
C THR A 519 30.37 -7.70 -28.50
N PRO A 520 31.14 -7.76 -29.61
CA PRO A 520 31.09 -6.71 -30.62
C PRO A 520 29.69 -6.43 -31.18
N SER A 521 28.87 -7.47 -31.38
CA SER A 521 27.49 -7.32 -31.83
C SER A 521 26.56 -6.73 -30.76
N GLN A 522 26.84 -6.96 -29.48
CA GLN A 522 26.11 -6.31 -28.37
C GLN A 522 26.49 -4.83 -28.25
N LEU A 523 27.76 -4.49 -28.49
CA LEU A 523 28.20 -3.10 -28.56
C LEU A 523 27.55 -2.35 -29.74
N GLU A 524 27.42 -2.97 -30.92
CA GLU A 524 26.69 -2.39 -32.06
C GLU A 524 25.22 -2.16 -31.73
N ALA A 525 24.57 -3.12 -31.05
CA ALA A 525 23.17 -3.00 -30.63
C ALA A 525 22.95 -1.81 -29.69
N LEU A 526 23.86 -1.56 -28.74
CA LEU A 526 23.79 -0.38 -27.88
C LEU A 526 24.13 0.91 -28.62
N TYR A 527 25.11 0.89 -29.52
CA TYR A 527 25.61 2.10 -30.17
C TYR A 527 24.67 2.65 -31.23
N SER A 528 24.05 1.78 -32.02
CA SER A 528 23.28 2.19 -33.21
C SER A 528 22.12 3.16 -32.91
N PRO A 529 21.30 2.93 -31.86
CA PRO A 529 20.27 3.90 -31.46
C PRO A 529 20.87 5.24 -31.01
N LEU A 530 21.98 5.20 -30.27
CA LEU A 530 22.66 6.39 -29.74
C LEU A 530 23.39 7.21 -30.81
N ALA A 531 23.70 6.61 -31.95
CA ALA A 531 24.35 7.29 -33.06
C ALA A 531 23.39 8.20 -33.84
N THR A 532 22.10 7.86 -33.85
CA THR A 532 21.07 8.50 -34.70
C THR A 532 20.15 9.46 -33.95
N GLN A 533 20.19 9.48 -32.61
CA GLN A 533 19.42 10.41 -31.79
C GLN A 533 20.13 11.75 -31.59
N ASP A 534 19.41 12.85 -31.82
CA ASP A 534 19.92 14.21 -31.64
C ASP A 534 19.94 14.66 -30.17
N ASN A 535 18.99 14.19 -29.35
CA ASN A 535 18.84 14.58 -27.95
C ASN A 535 19.08 13.39 -27.01
N LEU A 536 20.34 13.18 -26.65
CA LEU A 536 20.73 12.14 -25.70
C LEU A 536 20.75 12.68 -24.27
N SER A 537 20.28 11.87 -23.31
CA SER A 537 20.44 12.18 -21.88
C SER A 537 21.91 12.07 -21.44
N ASN A 538 22.25 12.63 -20.28
CA ASN A 538 23.61 12.53 -19.74
C ASN A 538 24.07 11.08 -19.56
N ALA A 539 23.18 10.20 -19.11
CA ALA A 539 23.46 8.78 -18.97
C ALA A 539 23.74 8.12 -20.34
N GLN A 540 22.94 8.46 -21.35
CA GLN A 540 23.12 7.96 -22.72
C GLN A 540 24.40 8.49 -23.39
N LEU A 541 24.76 9.75 -23.15
CA LEU A 541 26.04 10.33 -23.59
C LEU A 541 27.23 9.59 -22.95
N TYR A 542 27.13 9.31 -21.65
CA TYR A 542 28.15 8.52 -20.94
C TYR A 542 28.26 7.11 -21.53
N LEU A 543 27.15 6.39 -21.70
CA LEU A 543 27.11 5.07 -22.34
C LEU A 543 27.73 5.10 -23.74
N LYS A 544 27.36 6.08 -24.58
CA LYS A 544 27.94 6.27 -25.91
C LYS A 544 29.46 6.42 -25.84
N SER A 545 29.96 7.21 -24.89
CA SER A 545 31.39 7.42 -24.69
C SER A 545 32.14 6.16 -24.25
N GLU A 546 31.59 5.40 -23.30
CA GLU A 546 32.18 4.14 -22.83
C GLU A 546 32.21 3.08 -23.93
N ILE A 547 31.15 2.98 -24.75
CA ILE A 547 31.15 2.10 -25.93
C ILE A 547 32.27 2.50 -26.91
N LYS A 548 32.45 3.80 -27.18
CA LYS A 548 33.55 4.27 -28.06
C LYS A 548 34.91 3.87 -27.51
N GLN A 549 35.11 4.02 -26.20
CA GLN A 549 36.36 3.67 -25.53
C GLN A 549 36.62 2.16 -25.60
N GLU A 550 35.61 1.33 -25.34
CA GLU A 550 35.77 -0.12 -25.35
C GLU A 550 36.05 -0.66 -26.75
N ILE A 551 35.39 -0.14 -27.78
CA ILE A 551 35.71 -0.43 -29.19
C ILE A 551 37.16 -0.03 -29.50
N HIS A 552 37.61 1.14 -29.04
CA HIS A 552 39.01 1.57 -29.23
C HIS A 552 40.02 0.62 -28.54
N ARG A 553 39.74 0.20 -27.30
CA ARG A 553 40.57 -0.77 -26.56
C ARG A 553 40.61 -2.15 -27.23
N GLY A 554 39.51 -2.55 -27.87
CA GLY A 554 39.39 -3.79 -28.61
C GLY A 554 40.16 -3.82 -29.94
N VAL A 555 40.47 -2.66 -30.52
CA VAL A 555 41.06 -2.54 -31.87
C VAL A 555 42.49 -1.98 -31.80
N SER A 556 43.46 -2.87 -31.58
CA SER A 556 44.90 -2.59 -31.71
C SER A 556 45.61 -3.72 -32.47
N ILE A 557 46.83 -3.47 -32.97
CA ILE A 557 47.65 -4.49 -33.66
C ILE A 557 47.88 -5.70 -32.74
N LYS A 558 48.18 -5.46 -31.45
CA LYS A 558 48.37 -6.52 -30.45
C LYS A 558 47.09 -7.36 -30.28
N LYS A 559 45.91 -6.72 -30.27
CA LYS A 559 44.61 -7.41 -30.19
C LYS A 559 44.29 -8.16 -31.49
N MET A 560 44.64 -7.61 -32.66
CA MET A 560 44.51 -8.30 -33.94
C MET A 560 45.27 -9.63 -33.95
N ILE A 561 46.56 -9.60 -33.59
CA ILE A 561 47.41 -10.78 -33.53
C ILE A 561 46.85 -11.79 -32.52
N TYR A 562 46.46 -11.33 -31.33
CA TYR A 562 45.85 -12.18 -30.31
C TYR A 562 44.55 -12.85 -30.79
N SER A 563 43.67 -12.10 -31.46
CA SER A 563 42.40 -12.62 -31.99
C SER A 563 42.62 -13.63 -33.12
N ILE A 564 43.64 -13.43 -33.97
CA ILE A 564 44.01 -14.42 -35.01
C ILE A 564 44.47 -15.72 -34.35
N ILE A 565 45.38 -15.65 -33.37
CA ILE A 565 45.90 -16.83 -32.65
C ILE A 565 44.79 -17.60 -31.94
N ARG A 566 43.78 -16.89 -31.40
CA ARG A 566 42.63 -17.49 -30.71
C ARG A 566 41.47 -17.91 -31.64
N GLY A 567 41.60 -17.73 -32.96
CA GLY A 567 40.53 -18.03 -33.93
C GLY A 567 39.35 -17.05 -33.90
N LYS A 568 39.47 -15.92 -33.20
CA LYS A 568 38.46 -14.86 -33.03
C LYS A 568 38.64 -13.69 -34.01
N LYS A 569 39.27 -13.91 -35.17
CA LYS A 569 39.53 -12.84 -36.16
C LYS A 569 38.25 -12.11 -36.60
N LYS A 570 37.13 -12.83 -36.78
CA LYS A 570 35.84 -12.25 -37.18
C LYS A 570 35.30 -11.23 -36.16
N GLU A 571 35.49 -11.48 -34.86
CA GLU A 571 35.10 -10.54 -33.79
C GLU A 571 35.93 -9.25 -33.87
N TYR A 572 37.24 -9.39 -34.13
CA TYR A 572 38.14 -8.24 -34.32
C TYR A 572 37.77 -7.42 -35.57
N ASP A 573 37.55 -8.08 -36.71
CA ASP A 573 37.18 -7.41 -37.95
C ASP A 573 35.85 -6.64 -37.79
N HIS A 574 34.90 -7.20 -37.04
CA HIS A 574 33.65 -6.51 -36.71
C HIS A 574 33.87 -5.25 -35.85
N LEU A 575 34.67 -5.33 -34.78
CA LEU A 575 35.04 -4.16 -33.97
C LEU A 575 35.76 -3.08 -34.80
N LYS A 576 36.63 -3.49 -35.72
CA LYS A 576 37.32 -2.57 -36.61
C LYS A 576 36.34 -1.82 -37.52
N ASN A 577 35.39 -2.54 -38.12
CA ASN A 577 34.35 -1.95 -38.96
C ASN A 577 33.46 -0.99 -38.16
N LEU A 578 33.10 -1.35 -36.92
CA LEU A 578 32.37 -0.44 -36.02
C LEU A 578 33.17 0.83 -35.76
N LYS A 579 34.46 0.72 -35.43
CA LYS A 579 35.32 1.88 -35.21
C LYS A 579 35.38 2.81 -36.43
N GLU A 580 35.49 2.25 -37.63
CA GLU A 580 35.51 3.02 -38.88
C GLU A 580 34.19 3.77 -39.10
N ARG A 581 33.04 3.12 -38.87
CA ARG A 581 31.71 3.77 -38.94
C ARG A 581 31.48 4.86 -37.89
N MET A 582 32.24 4.86 -36.81
CA MET A 582 32.12 5.87 -35.75
C MET A 582 32.95 7.13 -36.02
N LEU A 583 33.90 7.04 -36.96
CA LEU A 583 34.78 8.13 -37.40
C LEU A 583 34.30 8.78 -38.71
N ALA A 584 33.50 8.04 -39.49
CA ALA A 584 32.70 8.57 -40.58
C ALA A 584 31.44 9.27 -40.03
#